data_AF-A8FYD7-F1
#
_entry.id   AF-A8FYD7-F1
#
_cell.length_a   1.000
_cell.length_b   1.000
_cell.length_c   1.000
_cell.angle_alpha   90.00
_cell.angle_beta   90.00
_cell.angle_gamma   90.00
#
_symmetry.space_group_name_H-M   'P 1'
#
loop_
_entity.id
_entity.type
_entity.pdbx_description
1 polymer ?
#
loop_
_entity_poly.entity_id
_entity_poly.type
_entity_poly.pdbx_seq_one_letter_code
_entity_poly.pdbx_strand_id
1 'polypeptide(L)'
;MLIKTKLYASGALLCVLLIGISLGAMVSFNGLTQRFEQVVDASSSSAKSAEKATQGSASGSEQLGVVNADMMSIVDGIKRANQRTKLISKKVDDINVTLTELMDTIEELSEDVTDEDALSILEEVSDEIGDISERLRREALINIVDSSKNMDNFSVQISQQAAKVSELDVFLRQQVEVSQSTLDTSAEIKDLATEASGEVQWQQKLFVSALVILALLSMAAAFLIVRAVIHPINKTVHLMQDIADGDGDLTQRLEAEGDDEMALIAGAFNRFVEKIQVLLTDVTHSMEELRQASNQTLQAMTDGNEAMHKQQQEVEQIATAINEMSVTSQEVAQNAIGAETAAVEVNGHADSGKLVVNSALSSVASLADEVQSAVDVIDSLDQKSSSIYSVVNVIQSVSEQTNLLALNAAIEAARAGEQGRGFAVVADEVRALAAKAESSTKDIREIIDEIQTLTKQAVTAMESSKTVSSDTLQGAQSASEALDAITGSMHTVTEMNTQIAHAATEQTGVTDELNQRVIQISELSNLTSIQVSNTVETCESLNRISETLSKQLTQFKV
;
A
#
# COMPACT_ATOMS: atom_id res chain seq x y z
N MET A 1 14.29 9.07 23.75
CA MET A 1 15.12 9.60 24.87
C MET A 1 14.31 10.20 26.04
N LEU A 2 13.24 10.95 25.78
CA LEU A 2 12.54 11.76 26.79
C LEU A 2 11.91 10.97 27.97
N ILE A 3 11.33 9.79 27.73
CA ILE A 3 10.64 9.02 28.79
C ILE A 3 11.65 8.37 29.75
N LYS A 4 12.74 7.79 29.23
CA LYS A 4 13.81 7.18 30.03
C LYS A 4 14.41 8.20 31.00
N THR A 5 14.75 9.38 30.50
CA THR A 5 15.32 10.46 31.32
C THR A 5 14.33 11.00 32.34
N LYS A 6 13.05 11.17 31.97
CA LYS A 6 12.00 11.60 32.90
C LYS A 6 11.73 10.58 34.01
N LEU A 7 11.75 9.28 33.71
CA LEU A 7 11.50 8.24 34.71
C LEU A 7 12.66 8.14 35.72
N TYR A 8 13.92 8.13 35.23
CA TYR A 8 15.08 8.17 36.12
C TYR A 8 15.16 9.48 36.92
N ALA A 9 14.82 10.62 36.33
CA ALA A 9 14.78 11.90 37.05
C ALA A 9 13.69 11.91 38.12
N SER A 10 12.51 11.35 37.85
CA SER A 10 11.43 11.23 38.83
C SER A 10 11.80 10.28 39.97
N GLY A 11 12.43 9.14 39.68
CA GLY A 11 12.94 8.22 40.70
C GLY A 11 14.05 8.85 41.55
N ALA A 12 14.99 9.56 40.91
CA ALA A 12 16.05 10.27 41.61
C ALA A 12 15.51 11.40 42.50
N LEU A 13 14.52 12.17 42.02
CA LEU A 13 13.88 13.24 42.79
C LEU A 13 13.16 12.69 44.04
N LEU A 14 12.49 11.54 43.89
CA LEU A 14 11.82 10.87 45.00
C LEU A 14 12.83 10.35 46.03
N CYS A 15 13.96 9.79 45.60
CA CYS A 15 15.07 9.44 46.48
C CYS A 15 15.65 10.66 47.21
N VAL A 16 15.86 11.78 46.52
CA VAL A 16 16.38 13.02 47.14
C VAL A 16 15.41 13.57 48.19
N LEU A 17 14.10 13.55 47.91
CA LEU A 17 13.07 13.95 48.88
C LEU A 17 13.07 13.06 50.13
N LEU A 18 13.14 11.73 49.95
CA LEU A 18 13.17 10.78 51.07
C LEU A 18 14.45 10.93 51.91
N ILE A 19 15.60 11.15 51.27
CA ILE A 19 16.87 11.43 51.95
C ILE A 19 16.78 12.75 52.72
N GLY A 20 16.19 13.81 52.13
CA GLY A 20 15.98 15.10 52.78
C GLY A 20 15.08 15.01 54.02
N ILE A 21 13.97 14.26 53.94
CA ILE A 21 13.09 13.99 55.08
C ILE A 21 13.83 13.20 56.17
N SER A 22 14.64 12.20 55.79
CA SER A 22 15.46 11.43 56.73
C SER A 22 16.49 12.30 57.46
N LEU A 23 17.17 13.21 56.76
CA LEU A 23 18.12 14.15 57.37
C LEU A 23 17.42 15.15 58.30
N GLY A 24 16.27 15.69 57.89
CA GLY A 24 15.49 16.61 58.71
C GLY A 24 15.02 15.97 60.03
N ALA A 25 14.53 14.73 59.97
CA ALA A 25 14.17 13.95 61.15
C ALA A 25 15.39 13.73 62.06
N MET A 26 16.54 13.36 61.50
CA MET A 26 17.78 13.14 62.25
C MET A 26 18.25 14.39 63.02
N VAL A 27 18.17 15.57 62.41
CA VAL A 27 18.56 16.83 63.07
C VAL A 27 17.62 17.19 64.22
N SER A 28 16.30 17.07 64.02
CA SER A 28 15.30 17.35 65.06
C SER A 28 15.45 16.44 66.28
N PHE A 29 15.69 15.14 66.05
CA PHE A 29 15.87 14.18 67.15
C PHE A 29 17.18 14.39 67.91
N ASN A 30 18.27 14.75 67.24
CA ASN A 30 19.54 15.06 67.91
C ASN A 30 19.42 16.26 68.87
N GLY A 31 18.62 17.27 68.50
CA GLY A 31 18.32 18.41 69.37
C GLY A 31 17.50 18.04 70.62
N LEU A 32 16.69 16.98 70.56
CA LEU A 32 15.94 16.48 71.72
C LEU A 32 16.86 15.75 72.69
N THR A 33 17.79 14.92 72.18
CA THR A 33 18.79 14.20 72.99
C THR A 33 19.69 15.16 73.78
N GLN A 34 20.17 16.24 73.15
CA GLN A 34 20.97 17.27 73.83
C GLN A 34 20.24 17.94 75.00
N ARG A 35 18.91 18.16 74.88
CA ARG A 35 18.12 18.78 75.95
C ARG A 35 17.97 17.85 77.15
N PHE A 36 17.87 16.54 76.94
CA PHE A 36 17.85 15.56 78.04
C PHE A 36 19.19 15.52 78.79
N GLU A 37 20.31 15.59 78.07
CA GLU A 37 21.65 15.58 78.67
C GLU A 37 21.88 16.81 79.58
N GLN A 38 21.39 17.99 79.18
CA GLN A 38 21.43 19.19 80.02
C GLN A 38 20.65 19.06 81.33
N VAL A 39 19.52 18.35 81.34
CA VAL A 39 18.71 18.13 82.55
C VAL A 39 19.42 17.19 83.52
N VAL A 40 20.09 16.16 82.99
CA VAL A 40 20.90 15.21 83.79
C VAL A 40 22.07 15.93 84.48
N ASP A 41 22.80 16.75 83.74
CA ASP A 41 23.95 17.48 84.28
C ASP A 41 23.55 18.46 85.39
N ALA A 42 22.45 19.20 85.21
CA ALA A 42 21.92 20.14 86.20
C ALA A 42 21.54 19.43 87.52
N SER A 43 20.89 18.26 87.44
CA SER A 43 20.57 17.44 88.62
C SER A 43 21.84 16.99 89.36
N SER A 44 22.84 16.48 88.62
CA SER A 44 24.08 15.99 89.24
C SER A 44 24.85 17.07 90.02
N SER A 45 24.80 18.32 89.54
CA SER A 45 25.43 19.46 90.21
C SER A 45 24.74 19.83 91.53
N SER A 46 23.42 19.66 91.60
CA SER A 46 22.62 19.94 92.79
C SER A 46 22.87 18.90 93.90
N ALA A 47 22.99 17.61 93.55
CA ALA A 47 23.38 16.56 94.50
C ALA A 47 24.73 16.84 95.18
N LYS A 48 25.76 17.21 94.40
CA LYS A 48 27.10 17.51 94.94
C LYS A 48 27.10 18.67 95.93
N SER A 49 26.23 19.66 95.75
CA SER A 49 26.09 20.79 96.68
C SER A 49 25.46 20.37 98.01
N ALA A 50 24.47 19.47 97.98
CA ALA A 50 23.80 18.95 99.18
C ALA A 50 24.72 18.07 100.03
N GLU A 51 25.53 17.20 99.40
CA GLU A 51 26.51 16.34 100.07
C GLU A 51 27.58 17.15 100.84
N LYS A 52 27.93 18.33 100.32
CA LYS A 52 28.91 19.22 100.95
C LYS A 52 28.37 19.90 102.22
N ALA A 53 27.05 20.10 102.31
CA ALA A 53 26.40 20.72 103.46
C ALA A 53 26.30 19.76 104.66
N THR A 54 26.11 18.45 104.44
CA THR A 54 26.12 17.43 105.50
C THR A 54 27.50 17.19 106.12
N GLN A 55 28.58 17.37 105.36
CA GLN A 55 29.94 17.28 105.90
C GLN A 55 30.37 18.53 106.71
N GLY A 56 29.61 19.62 106.67
CA GLY A 56 29.94 20.92 107.29
C GLY A 56 29.35 21.16 108.69
N SER A 57 29.53 20.25 109.66
CA SER A 57 29.09 20.41 111.07
C SER A 57 30.00 21.32 111.92
N ALA A 58 30.55 22.39 111.34
CA ALA A 58 31.52 23.27 112.00
C ALA A 58 30.89 24.31 112.94
N SER A 59 29.63 24.71 112.71
CA SER A 59 28.97 25.73 113.54
C SER A 59 28.38 25.19 114.85
N GLY A 60 27.93 23.93 114.87
CA GLY A 60 27.34 23.32 116.07
C GLY A 60 28.35 22.96 117.16
N SER A 61 29.58 22.58 116.78
CA SER A 61 30.63 22.19 117.73
C SER A 61 31.20 23.37 118.51
N GLU A 62 31.28 24.55 117.89
CA GLU A 62 31.77 25.78 118.54
C GLU A 62 30.83 26.26 119.66
N GLN A 63 29.51 26.17 119.44
CA GLN A 63 28.51 26.58 120.45
C GLN A 63 28.43 25.62 121.64
N LEU A 64 28.62 24.31 121.43
CA LEU A 64 28.71 23.32 122.52
C LEU A 64 29.91 23.55 123.43
N GLY A 65 31.04 24.01 122.86
CA GLY A 65 32.25 24.32 123.62
C GLY A 65 32.05 25.45 124.64
N VAL A 66 31.31 26.49 124.27
CA VAL A 66 31.04 27.65 125.14
C VAL A 66 30.13 27.25 126.31
N VAL A 67 29.06 26.48 126.05
CA VAL A 67 28.12 26.06 127.10
C VAL A 67 28.78 25.15 128.15
N ASN A 68 29.69 24.27 127.73
CA ASN A 68 30.40 23.38 128.63
C ASN A 68 31.37 24.13 129.58
N ALA A 69 32.04 25.17 129.08
CA ALA A 69 32.95 25.99 129.88
C ALA A 69 32.23 26.77 130.99
N ASP A 70 31.07 27.36 130.68
CA ASP A 70 30.25 28.08 131.66
C ASP A 70 29.71 27.15 132.75
N MET A 71 29.29 25.94 132.38
CA MET A 71 28.75 24.96 133.34
C MET A 71 29.81 24.50 134.36
N MET A 72 31.06 24.31 133.92
CA MET A 72 32.19 23.98 134.81
C MET A 72 32.46 25.10 135.84
N SER A 73 32.38 26.37 135.43
CA SER A 73 32.59 27.52 136.34
C SER A 73 31.57 27.55 137.48
N ILE A 74 30.31 27.26 137.18
CA ILE A 74 29.22 27.22 138.17
C ILE A 74 29.46 26.12 139.21
N VAL A 75 29.86 24.93 138.77
CA VAL A 75 30.13 23.77 139.65
C VAL A 75 31.25 24.07 140.65
N ASP A 76 32.30 24.77 140.21
CA ASP A 76 33.40 25.18 141.09
C ASP A 76 32.99 26.25 142.12
N GLY A 77 32.06 27.14 141.76
CA GLY A 77 31.44 28.10 142.68
C GLY A 77 30.73 27.42 143.85
N ILE A 78 29.90 26.41 143.56
CA ILE A 78 29.14 25.64 144.56
C ILE A 78 30.08 24.92 145.54
N LYS A 79 31.15 24.28 145.04
CA LYS A 79 32.11 23.55 145.89
C LYS A 79 32.75 24.46 146.95
N ARG A 80 33.15 25.68 146.57
CA ARG A 80 33.80 26.63 147.48
C ARG A 80 32.86 27.12 148.58
N ALA A 81 31.60 27.44 148.25
CA ALA A 81 30.61 27.88 149.23
C ALA A 81 30.35 26.82 150.30
N ASN A 82 30.19 25.56 149.88
CA ASN A 82 29.92 24.45 150.79
C ASN A 82 31.10 24.17 151.77
N GLN A 83 32.35 24.25 151.30
CA GLN A 83 33.53 24.10 152.17
C GLN A 83 33.58 25.18 153.26
N ARG A 84 33.22 26.42 152.93
CA ARG A 84 33.28 27.55 153.87
C ARG A 84 32.28 27.39 155.00
N THR A 85 31.05 26.97 154.71
CA THR A 85 30.02 26.67 155.72
C THR A 85 30.49 25.59 156.69
N LYS A 86 31.14 24.53 156.18
CA LYS A 86 31.67 23.42 157.00
C LYS A 86 32.75 23.87 157.98
N LEU A 87 33.62 24.80 157.58
CA LEU A 87 34.70 25.32 158.43
C LEU A 87 34.16 26.18 159.58
N ILE A 88 33.13 27.00 159.30
CA ILE A 88 32.50 27.87 160.30
C ILE A 88 31.79 27.03 161.36
N SER A 89 31.03 26.01 160.96
CA SER A 89 30.37 25.08 161.91
C SER A 89 31.36 24.47 162.90
N LYS A 90 32.53 24.04 162.41
CA LYS A 90 33.55 23.40 163.26
C LYS A 90 34.17 24.36 164.28
N LYS A 91 34.45 25.60 163.90
CA LYS A 91 34.99 26.61 164.82
C LYS A 91 34.05 26.96 165.96
N VAL A 92 32.74 26.93 165.69
CA VAL A 92 31.71 27.22 166.69
C VAL A 92 31.62 26.11 167.73
N ASP A 93 31.74 24.85 167.30
CA ASP A 93 31.77 23.70 168.20
C ASP A 93 32.98 23.74 169.14
N ASP A 94 34.18 24.03 168.62
CA ASP A 94 35.41 24.09 169.44
C ASP A 94 35.33 25.16 170.55
N ILE A 95 34.76 26.34 170.25
CA ILE A 95 34.65 27.44 171.22
C ILE A 95 33.61 27.14 172.33
N ASN A 96 32.52 26.44 171.99
CA ASN A 96 31.52 26.05 173.00
C ASN A 96 32.10 25.09 174.04
N VAL A 97 32.99 24.18 173.63
CA VAL A 97 33.68 23.28 174.56
C VAL A 97 34.53 24.08 175.55
N THR A 98 35.30 25.06 175.07
CA THR A 98 36.20 25.87 175.93
C THR A 98 35.44 26.76 176.91
N LEU A 99 34.30 27.32 176.50
CA LEU A 99 33.44 28.13 177.38
C LEU A 99 32.82 27.28 178.51
N THR A 100 32.46 26.03 178.20
CA THR A 100 31.89 25.10 179.19
C THR A 100 32.94 24.72 180.24
N GLU A 101 34.16 24.42 179.83
CA GLU A 101 35.28 24.13 180.75
C GLU A 101 35.60 25.32 181.68
N LEU A 102 35.47 26.55 181.17
CA LEU A 102 35.70 27.77 181.94
C LEU A 102 34.61 28.00 183.02
N MET A 103 33.34 27.70 182.69
CA MET A 103 32.24 27.73 183.65
C MET A 103 32.42 26.70 184.77
N ASP A 104 32.76 25.45 184.43
CA ASP A 104 33.00 24.39 185.42
C ASP A 104 34.11 24.79 186.40
N THR A 105 35.17 25.43 185.91
CA THR A 105 36.31 25.87 186.75
C THR A 105 35.89 26.98 187.73
N ILE A 106 34.99 27.88 187.30
CA ILE A 106 34.48 28.96 188.15
C ILE A 106 33.53 28.42 189.22
N GLU A 107 32.71 27.44 188.87
CA GLU A 107 31.81 26.76 189.81
C GLU A 107 32.60 26.02 190.90
N GLU A 108 33.68 25.33 190.52
CA GLU A 108 34.60 24.64 191.44
C GLU A 108 35.34 25.62 192.38
N LEU A 109 35.73 26.80 191.90
CA LEU A 109 36.33 27.85 192.74
C LEU A 109 35.35 28.47 193.73
N SER A 110 34.04 28.44 193.46
CA SER A 110 33.03 29.05 194.33
C SER A 110 32.75 28.24 195.60
N GLU A 111 33.02 26.93 195.60
CA GLU A 111 32.73 26.02 196.72
C GLU A 111 33.73 26.16 197.88
N ASP A 112 34.97 26.55 197.59
CA ASP A 112 36.08 26.58 198.56
C ASP A 112 36.25 27.96 199.23
N VAL A 113 35.45 28.94 198.83
CA VAL A 113 35.62 30.35 199.20
C VAL A 113 34.60 30.74 200.26
N THR A 114 35.08 31.00 201.48
CA THR A 114 34.26 31.52 202.60
C THR A 114 34.29 33.05 202.72
N ASP A 115 34.96 33.73 201.79
CA ASP A 115 35.12 35.19 201.75
C ASP A 115 34.08 35.84 200.82
N GLU A 116 33.24 36.70 201.36
CA GLU A 116 32.04 37.23 200.71
C GLU A 116 32.39 38.14 199.51
N ASP A 117 33.54 38.83 199.55
CA ASP A 117 34.05 39.66 198.45
C ASP A 117 34.51 38.79 197.25
N ALA A 118 35.01 37.58 197.51
CA ALA A 118 35.51 36.69 196.45
C ALA A 118 34.39 35.92 195.74
N LEU A 119 33.28 35.63 196.43
CA LEU A 119 32.06 35.08 195.83
C LEU A 119 31.41 36.05 194.85
N SER A 120 31.41 37.36 195.16
CA SER A 120 30.88 38.40 194.26
C SER A 120 31.64 38.49 192.94
N ILE A 121 32.96 38.26 192.95
CA ILE A 121 33.79 38.32 191.72
C ILE A 121 33.55 37.08 190.86
N LEU A 122 33.40 35.90 191.47
CA LEU A 122 33.12 34.67 190.74
C LEU A 122 31.75 34.71 190.06
N GLU A 123 30.74 35.32 190.71
CA GLU A 123 29.43 35.55 190.11
C GLU A 123 29.52 36.53 188.91
N GLU A 124 30.32 37.59 189.00
CA GLU A 124 30.53 38.55 187.91
C GLU A 124 31.25 37.93 186.69
N VAL A 125 32.26 37.07 186.92
CA VAL A 125 32.97 36.38 185.83
C VAL A 125 32.09 35.32 185.16
N SER A 126 31.24 34.63 185.93
CA SER A 126 30.27 33.67 185.39
C SER A 126 29.27 34.34 184.42
N ASP A 127 28.75 35.51 184.79
CA ASP A 127 27.82 36.27 183.94
C ASP A 127 28.50 36.79 182.66
N GLU A 128 29.75 37.26 182.73
CA GLU A 128 30.50 37.75 181.56
C GLU A 128 30.77 36.63 180.53
N ILE A 129 31.02 35.41 181.00
CA ILE A 129 31.21 34.22 180.16
C ILE A 129 29.92 33.80 179.47
N GLY A 130 28.77 33.91 180.16
CA GLY A 130 27.46 33.69 179.57
C GLY A 130 27.15 34.62 178.39
N ASP A 131 27.52 35.90 178.50
CA ASP A 131 27.24 36.91 177.46
C ASP A 131 28.15 36.73 176.21
N ILE A 132 29.39 36.28 176.41
CA ILE A 132 30.31 35.93 175.31
C ILE A 132 29.77 34.75 174.50
N SER A 133 29.21 33.74 175.15
CA SER A 133 28.60 32.56 174.51
C SER A 133 27.43 32.95 173.59
N GLU A 134 26.55 33.84 174.05
CA GLU A 134 25.37 34.25 173.26
C GLU A 134 25.75 35.06 172.01
N ARG A 135 26.76 35.95 172.14
CA ARG A 135 27.27 36.74 171.01
C ARG A 135 27.89 35.87 169.91
N LEU A 136 28.72 34.90 170.28
CA LEU A 136 29.36 33.98 169.34
C LEU A 136 28.33 33.13 168.58
N ARG A 137 27.28 32.68 169.27
CA ARG A 137 26.21 31.88 168.66
C ARG A 137 25.42 32.68 167.60
N ARG A 138 25.22 33.98 167.85
CA ARG A 138 24.53 34.88 166.92
C ARG A 138 25.36 35.15 165.65
N GLU A 139 26.66 35.36 165.80
CA GLU A 139 27.57 35.64 164.67
C GLU A 139 27.74 34.43 163.73
N ALA A 140 27.71 33.22 164.28
CA ALA A 140 27.73 31.98 163.52
C ALA A 140 26.51 31.78 162.60
N LEU A 141 25.30 32.06 163.12
CA LEU A 141 24.04 31.89 162.38
C LEU A 141 23.94 32.83 161.18
N ILE A 142 24.38 34.08 161.32
CA ILE A 142 24.38 35.07 160.23
C ILE A 142 25.25 34.57 159.06
N ASN A 143 26.46 34.09 159.35
CA ASN A 143 27.37 33.60 158.32
C ASN A 143 26.85 32.35 157.58
N ILE A 144 26.11 31.47 158.26
CA ILE A 144 25.53 30.26 157.64
C ILE A 144 24.36 30.64 156.71
N VAL A 145 23.50 31.58 157.12
CA VAL A 145 22.36 32.03 156.30
C VAL A 145 22.84 32.72 155.01
N ASP A 146 23.89 33.54 155.07
CA ASP A 146 24.45 34.17 153.87
C ASP A 146 25.04 33.14 152.88
N SER A 147 25.63 32.06 153.39
CA SER A 147 26.10 30.96 152.54
C SER A 147 24.94 30.24 151.84
N SER A 148 23.78 30.11 152.48
CA SER A 148 22.57 29.51 151.88
C SER A 148 22.02 30.33 150.72
N LYS A 149 21.95 31.66 150.85
CA LYS A 149 21.50 32.55 149.75
C LYS A 149 22.35 32.45 148.50
N ASN A 150 23.67 32.30 148.66
CA ASN A 150 24.57 32.10 147.53
C ASN A 150 24.32 30.76 146.83
N MET A 151 23.92 29.73 147.58
CA MET A 151 23.60 28.41 147.02
C MET A 151 22.36 28.44 146.11
N ASP A 152 21.32 29.19 146.47
CA ASP A 152 20.11 29.34 145.66
C ASP A 152 20.38 30.01 144.30
N ASN A 153 21.26 31.01 144.28
CA ASN A 153 21.63 31.72 143.05
C ASN A 153 22.32 30.80 142.02
N PHE A 154 23.15 29.87 142.48
CA PHE A 154 23.76 28.87 141.59
C PHE A 154 22.74 27.91 140.97
N SER A 155 21.64 27.57 141.68
CA SER A 155 20.60 26.69 141.14
C SER A 155 19.90 27.28 139.90
N VAL A 156 19.67 28.59 139.92
CA VAL A 156 19.04 29.32 138.80
C VAL A 156 19.96 29.31 137.57
N GLN A 157 21.26 29.53 137.75
CA GLN A 157 22.23 29.54 136.65
C GLN A 157 22.33 28.18 135.94
N ILE A 158 22.28 27.06 136.68
CA ILE A 158 22.29 25.71 136.09
C ILE A 158 21.05 25.49 135.20
N SER A 159 19.87 25.93 135.64
CA SER A 159 18.64 25.76 134.87
C SER A 159 18.66 26.52 133.53
N GLN A 160 19.27 27.70 133.49
CA GLN A 160 19.40 28.50 132.27
C GLN A 160 20.34 27.85 131.24
N GLN A 161 21.45 27.25 131.68
CA GLN A 161 22.36 26.56 130.75
C GLN A 161 21.76 25.27 130.19
N ALA A 162 20.97 24.53 130.98
CA ALA A 162 20.28 23.33 130.49
C ALA A 162 19.29 23.64 129.35
N ALA A 163 18.59 24.78 129.40
CA ALA A 163 17.67 25.19 128.33
C ALA A 163 18.39 25.46 126.99
N LYS A 164 19.57 26.10 127.02
CA LYS A 164 20.37 26.37 125.81
C LYS A 164 20.84 25.09 125.10
N VAL A 165 21.22 24.07 125.86
CA VAL A 165 21.64 22.77 125.28
C VAL A 165 20.49 22.12 124.50
N SER A 166 19.26 22.22 125.01
CA SER A 166 18.09 21.63 124.35
C SER A 166 17.73 22.31 123.02
N GLU A 167 17.91 23.62 122.90
CA GLU A 167 17.60 24.36 121.65
C GLU A 167 18.60 24.00 120.53
N LEU A 168 19.86 23.79 120.89
CA LEU A 168 20.92 23.42 119.94
C LEU A 168 20.75 21.99 119.38
N ASP A 169 20.22 21.04 120.15
CA ASP A 169 19.94 19.67 119.67
C ASP A 169 18.85 19.65 118.58
N VAL A 170 17.82 20.48 118.72
CA VAL A 170 16.72 20.57 117.73
C VAL A 170 17.21 21.13 116.40
N PHE A 171 18.03 22.18 116.43
CA PHE A 171 18.57 22.81 115.21
C PHE A 171 19.44 21.84 114.39
N LEU A 172 20.30 21.07 115.04
CA LEU A 172 21.20 20.12 114.36
C LEU A 172 20.43 18.98 113.69
N ARG A 173 19.34 18.49 114.29
CA ARG A 173 18.50 17.45 113.68
C ARG A 173 17.83 17.93 112.40
N GLN A 174 17.32 19.16 112.38
CA GLN A 174 16.62 19.71 111.21
C GLN A 174 17.56 19.94 110.02
N GLN A 175 18.83 20.26 110.27
CA GLN A 175 19.82 20.45 109.20
C GLN A 175 20.18 19.14 108.47
N VAL A 176 20.24 18.02 109.19
CA VAL A 176 20.56 16.70 108.60
C VAL A 176 19.42 16.17 107.72
N GLU A 177 18.16 16.41 108.11
CA GLU A 177 16.99 15.90 107.38
C GLU A 177 16.82 16.54 105.99
N VAL A 178 17.04 17.85 105.86
CA VAL A 178 16.93 18.59 104.59
C VAL A 178 17.98 18.12 103.58
N SER A 179 19.22 17.91 104.03
CA SER A 179 20.29 17.43 103.15
C SER A 179 20.05 16.01 102.63
N GLN A 180 19.47 15.12 103.43
CA GLN A 180 19.18 13.75 102.99
C GLN A 180 18.11 13.72 101.88
N SER A 181 17.03 14.51 102.03
CA SER A 181 15.96 14.60 101.02
C SER A 181 16.44 15.16 99.67
N THR A 182 17.47 16.01 99.68
CA THR A 182 18.02 16.61 98.45
C THR A 182 18.88 15.61 97.67
N LEU A 183 19.45 14.61 98.34
CA LEU A 183 20.25 13.55 97.71
C LEU A 183 19.35 12.50 97.04
N ASP A 184 18.26 12.10 97.69
CA ASP A 184 17.33 11.10 97.15
C ASP A 184 16.62 11.60 95.87
N THR A 185 16.20 12.87 95.85
CA THR A 185 15.53 13.48 94.68
C THR A 185 16.46 13.64 93.47
N SER A 186 17.75 13.84 93.66
CA SER A 186 18.70 13.93 92.55
C SER A 186 19.00 12.57 91.91
N ALA A 187 18.99 11.48 92.69
CA ALA A 187 19.18 10.13 92.18
C ALA A 187 18.02 9.69 91.26
N GLU A 188 16.77 10.02 91.61
CA GLU A 188 15.58 9.64 90.84
C GLU A 188 15.50 10.36 89.48
N ILE A 189 15.86 11.65 89.41
CA ILE A 189 15.91 12.42 88.15
C ILE A 189 16.94 11.84 87.18
N LYS A 190 18.05 11.29 87.70
CA LYS A 190 19.10 10.71 86.87
C LYS A 190 18.62 9.44 86.18
N ASP A 191 17.96 8.53 86.91
CA ASP A 191 17.48 7.26 86.36
C ASP A 191 16.43 7.46 85.25
N LEU A 192 15.42 8.30 85.50
CA LEU A 192 14.35 8.63 84.55
C LEU A 192 14.87 9.23 83.23
N ALA A 193 15.90 10.07 83.29
CA ALA A 193 16.44 10.71 82.09
C ALA A 193 17.32 9.75 81.27
N THR A 194 18.03 8.81 81.89
CA THR A 194 18.76 7.76 81.16
C THR A 194 17.81 6.80 80.45
N GLU A 195 16.69 6.41 81.07
CA GLU A 195 15.72 5.50 80.47
C GLU A 195 15.02 6.12 79.24
N ALA A 196 14.61 7.39 79.33
CA ALA A 196 14.00 8.11 78.20
C ALA A 196 14.94 8.27 76.99
N SER A 197 16.25 8.41 77.22
CA SER A 197 17.23 8.58 76.13
C SER A 197 17.45 7.30 75.30
N GLY A 198 17.24 6.11 75.90
CA GLY A 198 17.44 4.81 75.24
C GLY A 198 16.34 4.46 74.25
N GLU A 199 15.08 4.76 74.57
CA GLU A 199 13.94 4.43 73.70
C GLU A 199 13.90 5.28 72.42
N VAL A 200 14.29 6.56 72.52
CA VAL A 200 14.29 7.49 71.38
C VAL A 200 15.30 7.08 70.30
N GLN A 201 16.46 6.53 70.68
CA GLN A 201 17.50 6.14 69.71
C GLN A 201 17.14 4.90 68.88
N TRP A 202 16.38 3.95 69.44
CA TRP A 202 15.97 2.74 68.72
C TRP A 202 14.88 3.01 67.69
N GLN A 203 13.92 3.90 68.00
CA GLN A 203 12.90 4.30 67.02
C GLN A 203 13.50 5.05 65.82
N GLN A 204 14.56 5.83 66.04
CA GLN A 204 15.27 6.54 64.98
C GLN A 204 15.89 5.58 63.93
N LYS A 205 16.55 4.50 64.36
CA LYS A 205 17.19 3.55 63.45
C LYS A 205 16.19 2.79 62.58
N LEU A 206 15.02 2.44 63.14
CA LEU A 206 13.95 1.77 62.40
C LEU A 206 13.35 2.68 61.32
N PHE A 207 13.07 3.94 61.65
CA PHE A 207 12.50 4.88 60.68
C PHE A 207 13.44 5.17 59.49
N VAL A 208 14.73 5.39 59.77
CA VAL A 208 15.73 5.66 58.71
C VAL A 208 15.95 4.43 57.82
N SER A 209 16.04 3.23 58.39
CA SER A 209 16.22 2.00 57.60
C SER A 209 15.02 1.69 56.70
N ALA A 210 13.79 1.92 57.16
CA ALA A 210 12.59 1.78 56.34
C ALA A 210 12.59 2.73 55.12
N LEU A 211 13.02 3.99 55.30
CA LEU A 211 13.12 4.96 54.20
C LEU A 211 14.18 4.57 53.16
N VAL A 212 15.33 4.05 53.59
CA VAL A 212 16.40 3.60 52.68
C VAL A 212 15.94 2.39 51.86
N ILE A 213 15.25 1.43 52.48
CA ILE A 213 14.70 0.25 51.78
C ILE A 213 13.67 0.69 50.73
N LEU A 214 12.77 1.62 51.09
CA LEU A 214 11.77 2.15 50.15
C LEU A 214 12.44 2.84 48.95
N ALA A 215 13.50 3.63 49.19
CA ALA A 215 14.26 4.28 48.13
C ALA A 215 14.92 3.25 47.19
N LEU A 216 15.54 2.19 47.73
CA LEU A 216 16.15 1.12 46.93
C LEU A 216 15.12 0.34 46.11
N LEU A 217 13.97 0.01 46.68
CA LEU A 217 12.88 -0.65 45.96
C LEU A 217 12.34 0.21 44.82
N SER A 218 12.20 1.52 45.04
CA SER A 218 11.76 2.45 43.99
C SER A 218 12.75 2.54 42.83
N MET A 219 14.05 2.52 43.13
CA MET A 219 15.12 2.53 42.12
C MET A 219 15.14 1.22 41.32
N ALA A 220 14.99 0.07 42.00
CA ALA A 220 14.93 -1.24 41.36
C ALA A 220 13.69 -1.36 40.45
N ALA A 221 12.53 -0.90 40.90
CA ALA A 221 11.31 -0.87 40.08
C ALA A 221 11.48 0.02 38.85
N ALA A 222 12.05 1.22 38.99
CA ALA A 222 12.34 2.10 37.86
C ALA A 222 13.30 1.45 36.84
N PHE A 223 14.33 0.74 37.31
CA PHE A 223 15.25 0.01 36.45
C PHE A 223 14.56 -1.13 35.67
N LEU A 224 13.71 -1.91 36.34
CA LEU A 224 12.95 -3.00 35.72
C LEU A 224 11.96 -2.46 34.67
N ILE A 225 11.22 -1.39 34.97
CA ILE A 225 10.30 -0.75 34.00
C ILE A 225 11.04 -0.25 32.77
N VAL A 226 12.21 0.39 32.94
CA VAL A 226 13.00 0.87 31.81
C VAL A 226 13.44 -0.29 30.91
N ARG A 227 13.89 -1.39 31.51
CA ARG A 227 14.38 -2.54 30.77
C ARG A 227 13.27 -3.35 30.10
N ALA A 228 12.17 -3.61 30.81
CA ALA A 228 11.08 -4.46 30.34
C ALA A 228 10.12 -3.73 29.38
N VAL A 229 9.88 -2.42 29.58
CA VAL A 229 8.87 -1.68 28.81
C VAL A 229 9.51 -0.65 27.88
N ILE A 230 10.38 0.21 28.40
CA ILE A 230 10.91 1.35 27.62
C ILE A 230 11.89 0.88 26.54
N HIS A 231 12.69 -0.16 26.77
CA HIS A 231 13.64 -0.65 25.78
C HIS A 231 12.97 -1.29 24.55
N PRO A 232 12.02 -2.25 24.68
CA PRO A 232 11.27 -2.78 23.54
C PRO A 232 10.45 -1.72 22.78
N ILE A 233 9.85 -0.76 23.49
CA ILE A 233 9.13 0.35 22.84
C ILE A 233 10.09 1.19 21.98
N ASN A 234 11.27 1.56 22.49
CA ASN A 234 12.21 2.34 21.67
C ASN A 234 12.74 1.53 20.48
N LYS A 235 12.95 0.21 20.61
CA LYS A 235 13.35 -0.65 19.48
C LYS A 235 12.26 -0.67 18.41
N THR A 236 11.00 -0.80 18.81
CA THR A 236 9.82 -0.73 17.92
C THR A 236 9.71 0.62 17.23
N VAL A 237 9.83 1.72 17.99
CA VAL A 237 9.79 3.08 17.43
C VAL A 237 10.93 3.32 16.44
N HIS A 238 12.15 2.88 16.78
CA HIS A 238 13.31 3.07 15.91
C HIS A 238 13.15 2.28 14.60
N LEU A 239 12.68 1.04 14.67
CA LEU A 239 12.39 0.23 13.48
C LEU A 239 11.28 0.85 12.61
N MET A 240 10.22 1.37 13.24
CA MET A 240 9.17 2.08 12.50
C MET A 240 9.69 3.37 11.85
N GLN A 241 10.58 4.11 12.54
CA GLN A 241 11.23 5.29 11.99
C GLN A 241 12.18 4.94 10.86
N ASP A 242 12.97 3.86 10.97
CA ASP A 242 13.88 3.42 9.91
C ASP A 242 13.11 2.97 8.65
N ILE A 243 11.94 2.37 8.81
CA ILE A 243 11.06 2.01 7.69
C ILE A 243 10.37 3.25 7.08
N ALA A 244 9.97 4.22 7.90
CA ALA A 244 9.22 5.40 7.45
C ALA A 244 10.12 6.51 6.87
N ASP A 245 11.25 6.79 7.51
CA ASP A 245 12.16 7.89 7.18
C ASP A 245 13.46 7.41 6.49
N GLY A 246 13.79 6.11 6.58
CA GLY A 246 14.98 5.51 5.98
C GLY A 246 14.73 4.86 4.62
N ASP A 247 15.48 3.79 4.30
CA ASP A 247 15.45 3.10 3.01
C ASP A 247 14.27 2.11 2.85
N GLY A 248 13.23 2.21 3.69
CA GLY A 248 12.06 1.34 3.60
C GLY A 248 12.39 -0.16 3.70
N ASP A 249 13.35 -0.55 4.56
CA ASP A 249 13.77 -1.95 4.70
C ASP A 249 12.74 -2.79 5.46
N LEU A 250 11.83 -3.39 4.70
CA LEU A 250 10.77 -4.26 5.20
C LEU A 250 11.27 -5.67 5.53
N THR A 251 12.55 -6.00 5.31
CA THR A 251 13.11 -7.31 5.70
C THR A 251 13.34 -7.41 7.21
N GLN A 252 13.34 -6.28 7.93
CA GLN A 252 13.56 -6.25 9.37
C GLN A 252 12.35 -6.78 10.16
N ARG A 253 12.61 -7.37 11.32
CA ARG A 253 11.60 -7.95 12.21
C ARG A 253 11.87 -7.58 13.67
N LEU A 254 10.79 -7.42 14.43
CA LEU A 254 10.86 -7.33 15.88
C LEU A 254 10.93 -8.73 16.49
N GLU A 255 11.73 -8.89 17.54
CA GLU A 255 11.72 -10.09 18.38
C GLU A 255 10.38 -10.15 19.12
N ALA A 256 9.59 -11.18 18.85
CA ALA A 256 8.27 -11.40 19.47
C ALA A 256 8.35 -12.55 20.51
N GLU A 257 9.40 -12.54 21.33
CA GLU A 257 9.57 -13.51 22.41
C GLU A 257 8.85 -13.02 23.69
N GLY A 258 7.98 -13.87 24.26
CA GLY A 258 7.25 -13.60 25.50
C GLY A 258 5.72 -13.67 25.34
N ASP A 259 5.01 -13.57 26.47
CA ASP A 259 3.54 -13.63 26.56
C ASP A 259 2.93 -12.29 27.03
N ASP A 260 3.66 -11.18 26.88
CA ASP A 260 3.24 -9.85 27.31
C ASP A 260 2.71 -8.98 26.13
N GLU A 261 2.20 -7.79 26.45
CA GLU A 261 1.68 -6.86 25.46
C GLU A 261 2.75 -6.39 24.46
N MET A 262 4.04 -6.43 24.82
CA MET A 262 5.13 -6.04 23.92
C MET A 262 5.36 -7.11 22.86
N ALA A 263 5.34 -8.39 23.24
CA ALA A 263 5.40 -9.51 22.31
C ALA A 263 4.20 -9.51 21.34
N LEU A 264 3.00 -9.16 21.83
CA LEU A 264 1.81 -9.02 21.00
C LEU A 264 1.96 -7.89 19.96
N ILE A 265 2.49 -6.73 20.36
CA ILE A 265 2.78 -5.60 19.46
C ILE A 265 3.82 -5.99 18.41
N ALA A 266 4.93 -6.62 18.83
CA ALA A 266 5.98 -7.09 17.93
C ALA A 266 5.42 -8.09 16.89
N GLY A 267 4.61 -9.06 17.32
CA GLY A 267 3.95 -10.02 16.44
C GLY A 267 2.96 -9.35 15.47
N ALA A 268 2.16 -8.38 15.93
CA ALA A 268 1.23 -7.64 15.08
C ALA A 268 1.97 -6.78 14.04
N PHE A 269 3.06 -6.13 14.44
CA PHE A 269 3.94 -5.37 13.56
C PHE A 269 4.58 -6.26 12.49
N ASN A 270 5.14 -7.41 12.87
CA ASN A 270 5.74 -8.35 11.92
C ASN A 270 4.73 -8.83 10.87
N ARG A 271 3.49 -9.16 11.27
CA ARG A 271 2.40 -9.52 10.34
C ARG A 271 2.01 -8.37 9.42
N PHE A 272 2.02 -7.13 9.93
CA PHE A 272 1.77 -5.94 9.12
C PHE A 272 2.86 -5.78 8.05
N VAL A 273 4.13 -5.85 8.43
CA VAL A 273 5.28 -5.76 7.52
C VAL A 273 5.25 -6.88 6.48
N GLU A 274 4.99 -8.13 6.89
CA GLU A 274 4.84 -9.27 5.98
C GLU A 274 3.72 -9.03 4.94
N LYS A 275 2.57 -8.49 5.37
CA LYS A 275 1.47 -8.17 4.46
C LYS A 275 1.85 -7.07 3.47
N ILE A 276 2.62 -6.05 3.89
CA ILE A 276 3.12 -5.01 2.99
C ILE A 276 4.14 -5.60 2.00
N GLN A 277 5.05 -6.46 2.44
CA GLN A 277 6.00 -7.14 1.56
C GLN A 277 5.29 -7.93 0.46
N VAL A 278 4.32 -8.77 0.82
CA VAL A 278 3.53 -9.55 -0.15
C VAL A 278 2.82 -8.62 -1.14
N LEU A 279 2.18 -7.56 -0.66
CA LEU A 279 1.52 -6.58 -1.53
C LEU A 279 2.50 -5.89 -2.48
N LEU A 280 3.69 -5.50 -2.03
CA LEU A 280 4.71 -4.88 -2.88
C LEU A 280 5.28 -5.87 -3.90
N THR A 281 5.49 -7.13 -3.52
CA THR A 281 5.89 -8.20 -4.45
C THR A 281 4.82 -8.41 -5.52
N ASP A 282 3.55 -8.52 -5.13
CA ASP A 282 2.43 -8.71 -6.06
C ASP A 282 2.31 -7.52 -7.02
N VAL A 283 2.39 -6.28 -6.52
CA VAL A 283 2.34 -5.08 -7.38
C VAL A 283 3.54 -5.04 -8.33
N THR A 284 4.74 -5.39 -7.87
CA THR A 284 5.93 -5.45 -8.73
C THR A 284 5.76 -6.49 -9.84
N HIS A 285 5.19 -7.65 -9.51
CA HIS A 285 4.88 -8.68 -10.50
C HIS A 285 3.83 -8.21 -11.52
N SER A 286 2.73 -7.60 -11.05
CA SER A 286 1.70 -7.04 -11.94
C SER A 286 2.23 -5.92 -12.85
N MET A 287 3.20 -5.12 -12.38
CA MET A 287 3.87 -4.11 -13.22
C MET A 287 4.70 -4.75 -14.33
N GLU A 288 5.42 -5.84 -14.02
CA GLU A 288 6.18 -6.55 -15.04
C GLU A 288 5.28 -7.22 -16.08
N GLU A 289 4.16 -7.82 -15.65
CA GLU A 289 3.14 -8.34 -16.56
C GLU A 289 2.53 -7.23 -17.44
N LEU A 290 2.21 -6.06 -16.85
CA LEU A 290 1.69 -4.90 -17.58
C LEU A 290 2.70 -4.40 -18.63
N ARG A 291 3.97 -4.32 -18.27
CA ARG A 291 5.06 -3.93 -19.17
C ARG A 291 5.20 -4.93 -20.32
N GLN A 292 5.14 -6.23 -20.03
CA GLN A 292 5.18 -7.27 -21.05
C GLN A 292 3.99 -7.18 -22.01
N ALA A 293 2.77 -7.05 -21.48
CA ALA A 293 1.56 -6.92 -22.28
C ALA A 293 1.56 -5.64 -23.15
N SER A 294 2.03 -4.52 -22.60
CA SER A 294 2.19 -3.26 -23.33
C SER A 294 3.19 -3.41 -24.48
N ASN A 295 4.35 -4.03 -24.25
CA ASN A 295 5.35 -4.27 -25.30
C ASN A 295 4.85 -5.25 -26.39
N GLN A 296 4.12 -6.30 -26.00
CA GLN A 296 3.48 -7.21 -26.96
C GLN A 296 2.45 -6.48 -27.83
N THR A 297 1.65 -5.59 -27.22
CA THR A 297 0.68 -4.76 -27.94
C THR A 297 1.40 -3.79 -28.88
N LEU A 298 2.49 -3.15 -28.43
CA LEU A 298 3.30 -2.25 -29.25
C LEU A 298 3.87 -2.95 -30.49
N GLN A 299 4.38 -4.18 -30.34
CA GLN A 299 4.85 -4.98 -31.46
C GLN A 299 3.69 -5.31 -32.42
N ALA A 300 2.56 -5.77 -31.90
CA ALA A 300 1.38 -6.08 -32.71
C ALA A 300 0.85 -4.85 -33.48
N MET A 301 0.91 -3.67 -32.86
CA MET A 301 0.54 -2.41 -33.51
C MET A 301 1.55 -2.00 -34.60
N THR A 302 2.84 -2.26 -34.39
CA THR A 302 3.89 -2.01 -35.40
C THR A 302 3.68 -2.89 -36.63
N ASP A 303 3.46 -4.20 -36.41
CA ASP A 303 3.14 -5.15 -37.48
C ASP A 303 1.82 -4.77 -38.18
N GLY A 304 0.83 -4.33 -37.40
CA GLY A 304 -0.45 -3.82 -37.91
C GLY A 304 -0.29 -2.59 -38.80
N ASN A 305 0.60 -1.65 -38.45
CA ASN A 305 0.87 -0.47 -39.27
C ASN A 305 1.54 -0.85 -40.61
N GLU A 306 2.48 -1.80 -40.61
CA GLU A 306 3.08 -2.31 -41.84
C GLU A 306 2.03 -3.01 -42.73
N ALA A 307 1.13 -3.79 -42.12
CA ALA A 307 0.02 -4.43 -42.83
C ALA A 307 -0.93 -3.38 -43.45
N MET A 308 -1.23 -2.29 -42.74
CA MET A 308 -2.04 -1.18 -43.27
C MET A 308 -1.37 -0.49 -44.47
N HIS A 309 -0.05 -0.26 -44.43
CA HIS A 309 0.67 0.28 -45.58
C HIS A 309 0.59 -0.64 -46.81
N LYS A 310 0.77 -1.95 -46.64
CA LYS A 310 0.62 -2.92 -47.73
C LYS A 310 -0.82 -2.93 -48.26
N GLN A 311 -1.81 -2.96 -47.38
CA GLN A 311 -3.22 -2.90 -47.77
C GLN A 311 -3.54 -1.65 -48.59
N GLN A 312 -2.98 -0.49 -48.22
CA GLN A 312 -3.20 0.75 -48.95
C GLN A 312 -2.62 0.70 -50.37
N GLN A 313 -1.44 0.09 -50.55
CA GLN A 313 -0.86 -0.16 -51.87
C GLN A 313 -1.72 -1.10 -52.72
N GLU A 314 -2.23 -2.18 -52.13
CA GLU A 314 -3.14 -3.11 -52.82
C GLU A 314 -4.44 -2.41 -53.23
N VAL A 315 -4.99 -1.55 -52.37
CA VAL A 315 -6.19 -0.75 -52.65
C VAL A 315 -5.96 0.21 -53.82
N GLU A 316 -4.79 0.86 -53.92
CA GLU A 316 -4.43 1.70 -55.07
C GLU A 316 -4.31 0.90 -56.38
N GLN A 317 -3.75 -0.31 -56.31
CA GLN A 317 -3.67 -1.20 -57.48
C GLN A 317 -5.07 -1.66 -57.92
N ILE A 318 -5.93 -2.04 -56.98
CA ILE A 318 -7.31 -2.41 -57.28
C ILE A 318 -8.07 -1.23 -57.89
N ALA A 319 -7.89 0.00 -57.37
CA ALA A 319 -8.50 1.20 -57.94
C ALA A 319 -8.09 1.41 -59.40
N THR A 320 -6.80 1.19 -59.71
CA THR A 320 -6.28 1.28 -61.07
C THR A 320 -6.89 0.21 -61.97
N ALA A 321 -6.95 -1.04 -61.51
CA ALA A 321 -7.55 -2.15 -62.25
C ALA A 321 -9.06 -1.95 -62.51
N ILE A 322 -9.79 -1.38 -61.56
CA ILE A 322 -11.20 -1.01 -61.72
C ILE A 322 -11.36 0.07 -62.80
N ASN A 323 -10.50 1.09 -62.81
CA ASN A 323 -10.53 2.11 -63.86
C ASN A 323 -10.25 1.52 -65.25
N GLU A 324 -9.25 0.64 -65.37
CA GLU A 324 -8.99 -0.10 -66.62
C GLU A 324 -10.18 -1.01 -67.02
N MET A 325 -10.82 -1.67 -66.06
CA MET A 325 -12.01 -2.49 -66.28
C MET A 325 -13.20 -1.67 -66.79
N SER A 326 -13.37 -0.43 -66.29
CA SER A 326 -14.42 0.48 -66.75
C SER A 326 -14.20 0.89 -68.21
N VAL A 327 -12.98 1.31 -68.54
CA VAL A 327 -12.59 1.69 -69.91
C VAL A 327 -12.76 0.52 -70.87
N THR A 328 -12.26 -0.67 -70.51
CA THR A 328 -12.35 -1.87 -71.36
C THR A 328 -13.80 -2.34 -71.54
N SER A 329 -14.65 -2.26 -70.51
CA SER A 329 -16.07 -2.57 -70.64
C SER A 329 -16.77 -1.61 -71.61
N GLN A 330 -16.47 -0.31 -71.53
CA GLN A 330 -16.97 0.69 -72.48
C GLN A 330 -16.53 0.40 -73.91
N GLU A 331 -15.26 0.04 -74.13
CA GLU A 331 -14.73 -0.33 -75.43
C GLU A 331 -15.39 -1.60 -75.99
N VAL A 332 -15.62 -2.62 -75.15
CA VAL A 332 -16.31 -3.86 -75.56
C VAL A 332 -17.75 -3.55 -75.99
N ALA A 333 -18.47 -2.70 -75.25
CA ALA A 333 -19.82 -2.29 -75.63
C ALA A 333 -19.83 -1.57 -76.99
N GLN A 334 -18.88 -0.66 -77.21
CA GLN A 334 -18.77 0.08 -78.46
C GLN A 334 -18.37 -0.81 -79.64
N ASN A 335 -17.46 -1.77 -79.41
CA ASN A 335 -17.07 -2.76 -80.42
C ASN A 335 -18.23 -3.69 -80.78
N ALA A 336 -19.06 -4.09 -79.82
CA ALA A 336 -20.24 -4.90 -80.07
C ALA A 336 -21.26 -4.15 -80.94
N ILE A 337 -21.52 -2.87 -80.65
CA ILE A 337 -22.38 -2.00 -81.49
C ILE A 337 -21.79 -1.84 -82.90
N GLY A 338 -20.47 -1.67 -83.02
CA GLY A 338 -19.80 -1.60 -84.31
C GLY A 338 -19.95 -2.90 -85.13
N ALA A 339 -19.80 -4.05 -84.48
CA ALA A 339 -19.97 -5.35 -85.10
C ALA A 339 -21.43 -5.65 -85.46
N GLU A 340 -22.40 -5.18 -84.67
CA GLU A 340 -23.83 -5.22 -84.99
C GLU A 340 -24.12 -4.44 -86.28
N THR A 341 -23.59 -3.22 -86.38
CA THR A 341 -23.73 -2.37 -87.58
C THR A 341 -23.15 -3.06 -88.82
N ALA A 342 -21.96 -3.65 -88.71
CA ALA A 342 -21.33 -4.39 -89.80
C ALA A 342 -22.16 -5.63 -90.22
N ALA A 343 -22.76 -6.35 -89.27
CA ALA A 343 -23.64 -7.48 -89.58
C ALA A 343 -24.89 -7.04 -90.34
N VAL A 344 -25.48 -5.89 -89.98
CA VAL A 344 -26.61 -5.27 -90.71
C VAL A 344 -26.21 -4.89 -92.13
N GLU A 345 -25.02 -4.33 -92.35
CA GLU A 345 -24.52 -4.02 -93.70
C GLU A 345 -24.33 -5.29 -94.55
N VAL A 346 -23.76 -6.36 -93.97
CA VAL A 346 -23.61 -7.65 -94.66
C VAL A 346 -24.96 -8.23 -95.05
N ASN A 347 -25.99 -8.12 -94.19
CA ASN A 347 -27.36 -8.50 -94.53
C ASN A 347 -27.88 -7.72 -95.75
N GLY A 348 -27.68 -6.40 -95.78
CA GLY A 348 -28.07 -5.57 -96.93
C GLY A 348 -27.37 -5.98 -98.23
N HIS A 349 -26.09 -6.37 -98.14
CA HIS A 349 -25.35 -6.91 -99.28
C HIS A 349 -25.85 -8.30 -99.71
N ALA A 350 -26.19 -9.18 -98.77
CA ALA A 350 -26.73 -10.50 -99.06
C ALA A 350 -28.11 -10.42 -99.75
N ASP A 351 -29.00 -9.55 -99.24
CA ASP A 351 -30.30 -9.29 -99.84
C ASP A 351 -30.17 -8.73 -101.26
N SER A 352 -29.26 -7.77 -101.46
CA SER A 352 -28.95 -7.23 -102.79
C SER A 352 -28.41 -8.31 -103.73
N GLY A 353 -27.51 -9.17 -103.24
CA GLY A 353 -27.00 -10.32 -103.99
C GLY A 353 -28.10 -11.29 -104.39
N LYS A 354 -29.06 -11.54 -103.49
CA LYS A 354 -30.20 -12.42 -103.75
C LYS A 354 -31.11 -11.88 -104.84
N LEU A 355 -31.34 -10.56 -104.88
CA LEU A 355 -32.06 -9.92 -105.99
C LEU A 355 -31.38 -10.14 -107.34
N VAL A 356 -30.04 -10.03 -107.39
CA VAL A 356 -29.26 -10.27 -108.62
C VAL A 356 -29.35 -11.74 -109.06
N VAL A 357 -29.20 -12.68 -108.13
CA VAL A 357 -29.32 -14.13 -108.41
C VAL A 357 -30.73 -14.48 -108.91
N ASN A 358 -31.78 -13.94 -108.29
CA ASN A 358 -33.15 -14.16 -108.73
C ASN A 358 -33.41 -13.58 -110.13
N SER A 359 -32.84 -12.42 -110.44
CA SER A 359 -32.90 -11.87 -111.80
C SER A 359 -32.18 -12.76 -112.80
N ALA A 360 -31.01 -13.32 -112.44
CA ALA A 360 -30.28 -14.24 -113.30
C ALA A 360 -31.06 -15.55 -113.53
N LEU A 361 -31.69 -16.11 -112.49
CA LEU A 361 -32.58 -17.27 -112.59
C LEU A 361 -33.72 -17.02 -113.59
N SER A 362 -34.37 -15.86 -113.52
CA SER A 362 -35.44 -15.48 -114.46
C SER A 362 -34.94 -15.38 -115.90
N SER A 363 -33.75 -14.82 -116.12
CA SER A 363 -33.14 -14.70 -117.46
C SER A 363 -32.75 -16.06 -118.03
N VAL A 364 -32.18 -16.95 -117.21
CA VAL A 364 -31.78 -18.30 -117.64
C VAL A 364 -33.01 -19.17 -117.94
N ALA A 365 -34.08 -19.04 -117.14
CA ALA A 365 -35.36 -19.70 -117.43
C ALA A 365 -35.92 -19.25 -118.79
N SER A 366 -35.90 -17.94 -119.06
CA SER A 366 -36.34 -17.39 -120.35
C SER A 366 -35.48 -17.89 -121.52
N LEU A 367 -34.15 -17.99 -121.32
CA LEU A 367 -33.24 -18.56 -122.31
C LEU A 367 -33.54 -20.03 -122.59
N ALA A 368 -33.86 -20.82 -121.57
CA ALA A 368 -34.23 -22.22 -121.74
C ALA A 368 -35.50 -22.38 -122.60
N ASP A 369 -36.48 -21.50 -122.42
CA ASP A 369 -37.70 -21.46 -123.24
C ASP A 369 -37.40 -21.06 -124.69
N GLU A 370 -36.54 -20.05 -124.91
CA GLU A 370 -36.10 -19.64 -126.26
C GLU A 370 -35.33 -20.74 -126.99
N VAL A 371 -34.42 -21.44 -126.29
CA VAL A 371 -33.68 -22.58 -126.85
C VAL A 371 -34.65 -23.71 -127.22
N GLN A 372 -35.65 -24.01 -126.37
CA GLN A 372 -36.65 -25.04 -126.68
C GLN A 372 -37.48 -24.67 -127.92
N SER A 373 -37.90 -23.42 -128.05
CA SER A 373 -38.60 -22.92 -129.23
C SER A 373 -37.74 -23.05 -130.51
N ALA A 374 -36.44 -22.75 -130.40
CA ALA A 374 -35.52 -22.88 -131.51
C ALA A 374 -35.31 -24.35 -131.94
N VAL A 375 -35.28 -25.29 -130.99
CA VAL A 375 -35.26 -26.75 -131.27
C VAL A 375 -36.48 -27.16 -132.09
N ASP A 376 -37.68 -26.70 -131.72
CA ASP A 376 -38.93 -27.06 -132.41
C ASP A 376 -38.97 -26.52 -133.86
N VAL A 377 -38.41 -25.33 -134.09
CA VAL A 377 -38.28 -24.73 -135.43
C VAL A 377 -37.29 -25.52 -136.30
N ILE A 378 -36.17 -25.94 -135.72
CA ILE A 378 -35.14 -26.71 -136.43
C ILE A 378 -35.63 -28.13 -136.73
N ASP A 379 -36.36 -28.77 -135.82
CA ASP A 379 -36.99 -30.07 -136.09
C ASP A 379 -38.00 -29.97 -137.24
N SER A 380 -38.79 -28.89 -137.27
CA SER A 380 -39.68 -28.59 -138.39
C SER A 380 -38.92 -28.43 -139.72
N LEU A 381 -37.75 -27.78 -139.71
CA LEU A 381 -36.89 -27.64 -140.89
C LEU A 381 -36.33 -29.00 -141.35
N ASP A 382 -35.93 -29.88 -140.44
CA ASP A 382 -35.46 -31.23 -140.77
C ASP A 382 -36.55 -32.04 -141.48
N GLN A 383 -37.79 -32.01 -140.93
CA GLN A 383 -38.95 -32.67 -141.52
C GLN A 383 -39.28 -32.14 -142.93
N LYS A 384 -39.22 -30.81 -143.12
CA LYS A 384 -39.44 -30.18 -144.44
C LYS A 384 -38.33 -30.53 -145.43
N SER A 385 -37.08 -30.56 -144.99
CA SER A 385 -35.93 -30.93 -145.82
C SER A 385 -36.02 -32.40 -146.27
N SER A 386 -36.42 -33.31 -145.37
CA SER A 386 -36.71 -34.72 -145.69
C SER A 386 -37.85 -34.86 -146.72
N SER A 387 -38.89 -34.03 -146.60
CA SER A 387 -39.98 -33.99 -147.58
C SER A 387 -39.49 -33.53 -148.96
N ILE A 388 -38.64 -32.50 -149.02
CA ILE A 388 -38.02 -32.02 -150.28
C ILE A 388 -37.13 -33.11 -150.88
N TYR A 389 -36.34 -33.81 -150.06
CA TYR A 389 -35.50 -34.93 -150.50
C TYR A 389 -36.32 -36.01 -151.23
N SER A 390 -37.49 -36.36 -150.69
CA SER A 390 -38.42 -37.31 -151.32
C SER A 390 -38.90 -36.81 -152.69
N VAL A 391 -39.29 -35.53 -152.79
CA VAL A 391 -39.73 -34.91 -154.05
C VAL A 391 -38.61 -34.89 -155.08
N VAL A 392 -37.39 -34.53 -154.69
CA VAL A 392 -36.21 -34.49 -155.59
C VAL A 392 -35.89 -35.89 -156.12
N ASN A 393 -36.02 -36.94 -155.30
CA ASN A 393 -35.85 -38.32 -155.76
C ASN A 393 -36.91 -38.75 -156.79
N VAL A 394 -38.17 -38.30 -156.63
CA VAL A 394 -39.21 -38.53 -157.63
C VAL A 394 -38.87 -37.79 -158.93
N ILE A 395 -38.44 -36.53 -158.87
CA ILE A 395 -38.06 -35.75 -160.06
C ILE A 395 -36.87 -36.39 -160.78
N GLN A 396 -35.87 -36.89 -160.04
CA GLN A 396 -34.74 -37.59 -160.63
C GLN A 396 -35.21 -38.87 -161.33
N SER A 397 -36.04 -39.68 -160.68
CA SER A 397 -36.61 -40.89 -161.30
C SER A 397 -37.40 -40.57 -162.57
N VAL A 398 -38.20 -39.49 -162.56
CA VAL A 398 -38.94 -39.03 -163.74
C VAL A 398 -37.99 -38.52 -164.84
N SER A 399 -36.92 -37.83 -164.49
CA SER A 399 -35.92 -37.32 -165.43
C SER A 399 -35.14 -38.47 -166.08
N GLU A 400 -34.74 -39.48 -165.32
CA GLU A 400 -34.11 -40.71 -165.82
C GLU A 400 -35.06 -41.48 -166.76
N GLN A 401 -36.33 -41.64 -166.38
CA GLN A 401 -37.34 -42.25 -167.25
C GLN A 401 -37.56 -41.44 -168.53
N THR A 402 -37.59 -40.11 -168.43
CA THR A 402 -37.77 -39.21 -169.58
C THR A 402 -36.57 -39.28 -170.53
N ASN A 403 -35.35 -39.32 -169.98
CA ASN A 403 -34.11 -39.51 -170.75
C ASN A 403 -34.11 -40.85 -171.49
N LEU A 404 -34.56 -41.93 -170.85
CA LEU A 404 -34.68 -43.27 -171.46
C LEU A 404 -35.77 -43.30 -172.55
N LEU A 405 -36.93 -42.69 -172.30
CA LEU A 405 -38.00 -42.54 -173.30
C LEU A 405 -37.53 -41.72 -174.50
N ALA A 406 -36.83 -40.61 -174.27
CA ALA A 406 -36.28 -39.76 -175.31
C ALA A 406 -35.20 -40.48 -176.13
N LEU A 407 -34.34 -41.28 -175.48
CA LEU A 407 -33.36 -42.13 -176.16
C LEU A 407 -34.06 -43.15 -177.08
N ASN A 408 -35.11 -43.83 -176.59
CA ASN A 408 -35.89 -44.77 -177.39
C ASN A 408 -36.56 -44.06 -178.58
N ALA A 409 -37.09 -42.85 -178.38
CA ALA A 409 -37.68 -42.05 -179.45
C ALA A 409 -36.65 -41.59 -180.49
N ALA A 410 -35.44 -41.20 -180.07
CA ALA A 410 -34.35 -40.83 -180.96
C ALA A 410 -33.87 -42.02 -181.80
N ILE A 411 -33.78 -43.22 -181.20
CA ILE A 411 -33.47 -44.47 -181.90
C ILE A 411 -34.52 -44.78 -182.97
N GLU A 412 -35.81 -44.70 -182.63
CA GLU A 412 -36.89 -44.99 -183.58
C GLU A 412 -37.02 -43.92 -184.67
N ALA A 413 -36.75 -42.65 -184.35
CA ALA A 413 -36.67 -41.57 -185.33
C ALA A 413 -35.50 -41.75 -186.31
N ALA A 414 -34.34 -42.21 -185.85
CA ALA A 414 -33.22 -42.57 -186.72
C ALA A 414 -33.57 -43.78 -187.62
N ARG A 415 -34.36 -44.73 -187.11
CA ARG A 415 -34.85 -45.90 -187.85
C ARG A 415 -35.83 -45.55 -188.97
N ALA A 416 -36.61 -44.48 -188.81
CA ALA A 416 -37.56 -43.98 -189.81
C ALA A 416 -36.91 -43.16 -190.96
N GLY A 417 -35.59 -42.91 -190.92
CA GLY A 417 -34.85 -42.22 -191.98
C GLY A 417 -35.28 -40.76 -192.16
N GLU A 418 -35.42 -40.28 -193.42
CA GLU A 418 -35.77 -38.88 -193.72
C GLU A 418 -37.13 -38.45 -193.15
N GLN A 419 -38.09 -39.37 -192.98
CA GLN A 419 -39.41 -39.06 -192.40
C GLN A 419 -39.33 -38.82 -190.87
N GLY A 420 -38.26 -39.28 -190.22
CA GLY A 420 -38.06 -39.16 -188.77
C GLY A 420 -37.25 -37.95 -188.32
N ARG A 421 -36.69 -37.13 -189.22
CA ARG A 421 -35.78 -36.02 -188.87
C ARG A 421 -36.38 -35.02 -187.89
N GLY A 422 -37.63 -34.63 -188.06
CA GLY A 422 -38.32 -33.71 -187.14
C GLY A 422 -38.50 -34.30 -185.75
N PHE A 423 -38.82 -35.60 -185.66
CA PHE A 423 -38.94 -36.32 -184.40
C PHE A 423 -37.59 -36.54 -183.71
N ALA A 424 -36.51 -36.78 -184.47
CA ALA A 424 -35.17 -36.95 -183.93
C ALA A 424 -34.69 -35.67 -183.22
N VAL A 425 -34.91 -34.49 -183.82
CA VAL A 425 -34.56 -33.19 -183.19
C VAL A 425 -35.33 -32.97 -181.89
N VAL A 426 -36.63 -33.28 -181.86
CA VAL A 426 -37.44 -33.16 -180.64
C VAL A 426 -36.97 -34.17 -179.57
N ALA A 427 -36.65 -35.40 -179.97
CA ALA A 427 -36.18 -36.43 -179.04
C ALA A 427 -34.81 -36.05 -178.42
N ASP A 428 -33.87 -35.52 -179.21
CA ASP A 428 -32.58 -35.05 -178.70
C ASP A 428 -32.74 -33.82 -177.79
N GLU A 429 -33.67 -32.90 -178.08
CA GLU A 429 -33.96 -31.75 -177.21
C GLU A 429 -34.59 -32.20 -175.87
N VAL A 430 -35.54 -33.15 -175.90
CA VAL A 430 -36.13 -33.74 -174.68
C VAL A 430 -35.07 -34.48 -173.87
N ARG A 431 -34.16 -35.19 -174.53
CA ARG A 431 -33.04 -35.88 -173.89
C ARG A 431 -32.07 -34.90 -173.20
N ALA A 432 -31.72 -33.81 -173.88
CA ALA A 432 -30.89 -32.75 -173.30
C ALA A 432 -31.58 -32.07 -172.10
N LEU A 433 -32.89 -31.85 -172.19
CA LEU A 433 -33.69 -31.27 -171.10
C LEU A 433 -33.77 -32.22 -169.89
N ALA A 434 -33.94 -33.53 -170.13
CA ALA A 434 -33.95 -34.56 -169.10
C ALA A 434 -32.59 -34.70 -168.39
N ALA A 435 -31.48 -34.67 -169.14
CA ALA A 435 -30.13 -34.67 -168.57
C ALA A 435 -29.84 -33.40 -167.75
N LYS A 436 -30.34 -32.24 -168.20
CA LYS A 436 -30.25 -30.99 -167.45
C LYS A 436 -31.07 -31.04 -166.15
N ALA A 437 -32.28 -31.61 -166.21
CA ALA A 437 -33.12 -31.83 -165.04
C ALA A 437 -32.46 -32.79 -164.03
N GLU A 438 -31.86 -33.89 -164.50
CA GLU A 438 -31.11 -34.84 -163.67
C GLU A 438 -29.93 -34.14 -162.96
N SER A 439 -29.14 -33.36 -163.68
CA SER A 439 -28.04 -32.56 -163.10
C SER A 439 -28.55 -31.58 -162.04
N SER A 440 -29.63 -30.83 -162.31
CA SER A 440 -30.20 -29.90 -161.34
C SER A 440 -30.77 -30.61 -160.11
N THR A 441 -31.37 -31.80 -160.26
CA THR A 441 -31.82 -32.60 -159.10
C THR A 441 -30.66 -33.09 -158.25
N LYS A 442 -29.51 -33.38 -158.86
CA LYS A 442 -28.29 -33.74 -158.13
C LYS A 442 -27.78 -32.55 -157.31
N ASP A 443 -27.68 -31.37 -157.91
CA ASP A 443 -27.25 -30.15 -157.21
C ASP A 443 -28.19 -29.81 -156.03
N ILE A 444 -29.52 -29.94 -156.23
CA ILE A 444 -30.50 -29.74 -155.15
C ILE A 444 -30.30 -30.79 -154.04
N ARG A 445 -30.02 -32.05 -154.38
CA ARG A 445 -29.77 -33.09 -153.37
C ARG A 445 -28.56 -32.75 -152.51
N GLU A 446 -27.46 -32.29 -153.10
CA GLU A 446 -26.25 -31.88 -152.36
C GLU A 446 -26.57 -30.73 -151.38
N ILE A 447 -27.37 -29.73 -151.81
CA ILE A 447 -27.83 -28.65 -150.93
C ILE A 447 -28.70 -29.19 -149.77
N ILE A 448 -29.60 -30.14 -150.04
CA ILE A 448 -30.45 -30.73 -148.99
C ILE A 448 -29.64 -31.57 -147.99
N ASP A 449 -28.63 -32.31 -148.45
CA ASP A 449 -27.72 -33.06 -147.57
C ASP A 449 -26.91 -32.11 -146.68
N GLU A 450 -26.47 -30.96 -147.22
CA GLU A 450 -25.81 -29.90 -146.44
C GLU A 450 -26.77 -29.29 -145.41
N ILE A 451 -28.01 -28.96 -145.80
CA ILE A 451 -29.04 -28.45 -144.89
C ILE A 451 -29.28 -29.45 -143.75
N GLN A 452 -29.49 -30.74 -144.03
CA GLN A 452 -29.69 -31.75 -142.98
C GLN A 452 -28.50 -31.86 -142.03
N THR A 453 -27.27 -31.77 -142.56
CA THR A 453 -26.05 -31.79 -141.75
C THR A 453 -25.99 -30.58 -140.81
N LEU A 454 -26.22 -29.37 -141.32
CA LEU A 454 -26.25 -28.14 -140.53
C LEU A 454 -27.39 -28.15 -139.50
N THR A 455 -28.55 -28.69 -139.87
CA THR A 455 -29.73 -28.83 -138.99
C THR A 455 -29.40 -29.74 -137.80
N LYS A 456 -28.78 -30.90 -138.03
CA LYS A 456 -28.31 -31.80 -136.96
C LYS A 456 -27.27 -31.16 -136.05
N GLN A 457 -26.30 -30.45 -136.62
CA GLN A 457 -25.29 -29.72 -135.83
C GLN A 457 -25.95 -28.66 -134.94
N ALA A 458 -26.95 -27.94 -135.46
CA ALA A 458 -27.68 -26.95 -134.68
C ALA A 458 -28.49 -27.58 -133.54
N VAL A 459 -29.15 -28.74 -133.76
CA VAL A 459 -29.83 -29.48 -132.69
C VAL A 459 -28.85 -29.87 -131.58
N THR A 460 -27.70 -30.45 -131.91
CA THR A 460 -26.68 -30.82 -130.89
C THR A 460 -26.18 -29.62 -130.10
N ALA A 461 -25.97 -28.47 -130.75
CA ALA A 461 -25.59 -27.23 -130.07
C ALA A 461 -26.69 -26.71 -129.13
N MET A 462 -27.97 -26.85 -129.52
CA MET A 462 -29.11 -26.46 -128.69
C MET A 462 -29.32 -27.40 -127.50
N GLU A 463 -29.15 -28.72 -127.65
CA GLU A 463 -29.19 -29.68 -126.54
C GLU A 463 -28.08 -29.41 -125.51
N SER A 464 -26.88 -29.07 -125.99
CA SER A 464 -25.78 -28.63 -125.13
C SER A 464 -26.13 -27.34 -124.38
N SER A 465 -26.70 -26.35 -125.09
CA SER A 465 -27.13 -25.07 -124.50
C SER A 465 -28.22 -25.25 -123.44
N LYS A 466 -29.16 -26.19 -123.66
CA LYS A 466 -30.18 -26.57 -122.69
C LYS A 466 -29.58 -27.19 -121.42
N THR A 467 -28.58 -28.05 -121.58
CA THR A 467 -27.85 -28.66 -120.45
C THR A 467 -27.12 -27.59 -119.62
N VAL A 468 -26.35 -26.72 -120.28
CA VAL A 468 -25.65 -25.61 -119.62
C VAL A 468 -26.62 -24.66 -118.90
N SER A 469 -27.78 -24.38 -119.50
CA SER A 469 -28.81 -23.55 -118.86
C SER A 469 -29.38 -24.22 -117.61
N SER A 470 -29.64 -25.53 -117.64
CA SER A 470 -30.09 -26.31 -116.48
C SER A 470 -29.05 -26.30 -115.35
N ASP A 471 -27.78 -26.54 -115.66
CA ASP A 471 -26.69 -26.52 -114.67
C ASP A 471 -26.51 -25.13 -114.06
N THR A 472 -26.65 -24.08 -114.89
CA THR A 472 -26.60 -22.68 -114.43
C THR A 472 -27.76 -22.37 -113.49
N LEU A 473 -28.97 -22.88 -113.77
CA LEU A 473 -30.13 -22.73 -112.90
C LEU A 473 -29.89 -23.38 -111.53
N GLN A 474 -29.32 -24.59 -111.50
CA GLN A 474 -28.98 -25.29 -110.26
C GLN A 474 -27.89 -24.57 -109.46
N GLY A 475 -26.86 -24.05 -110.14
CA GLY A 475 -25.80 -23.26 -109.50
C GLY A 475 -26.34 -21.96 -108.90
N ALA A 476 -27.23 -21.26 -109.61
CA ALA A 476 -27.86 -20.04 -109.12
C ALA A 476 -28.80 -20.31 -107.93
N GLN A 477 -29.57 -21.40 -107.96
CA GLN A 477 -30.38 -21.82 -106.81
C GLN A 477 -29.51 -22.09 -105.57
N SER A 478 -28.40 -22.82 -105.73
CA SER A 478 -27.44 -23.08 -104.64
C SER A 478 -26.83 -21.79 -104.09
N ALA A 479 -26.54 -20.81 -104.96
CA ALA A 479 -26.06 -19.49 -104.53
C ALA A 479 -27.12 -18.72 -103.73
N SER A 480 -28.40 -18.80 -104.13
CA SER A 480 -29.50 -18.19 -103.38
C SER A 480 -29.64 -18.81 -101.98
N GLU A 481 -29.54 -20.13 -101.86
CA GLU A 481 -29.61 -20.82 -100.56
C GLU A 481 -28.43 -20.46 -99.65
N ALA A 482 -27.23 -20.31 -100.22
CA ALA A 482 -26.06 -19.83 -99.49
C ALA A 482 -26.23 -18.40 -98.97
N LEU A 483 -26.83 -17.50 -99.77
CA LEU A 483 -27.15 -16.14 -99.35
C LEU A 483 -28.17 -16.13 -98.21
N ASP A 484 -29.19 -16.98 -98.25
CA ASP A 484 -30.16 -17.11 -97.15
C ASP A 484 -29.50 -17.61 -95.85
N ALA A 485 -28.57 -18.56 -95.96
CA ALA A 485 -27.79 -19.03 -94.81
C ALA A 485 -26.88 -17.93 -94.23
N ILE A 486 -26.30 -17.07 -95.08
CA ILE A 486 -25.54 -15.88 -94.64
C ILE A 486 -26.45 -14.93 -93.87
N THR A 487 -27.63 -14.61 -94.41
CA THR A 487 -28.59 -13.72 -93.74
C THR A 487 -29.02 -14.23 -92.37
N GLY A 488 -29.32 -15.53 -92.27
CA GLY A 488 -29.65 -16.18 -90.99
C GLY A 488 -28.49 -16.17 -89.98
N SER A 489 -27.25 -16.36 -90.46
CA SER A 489 -26.05 -16.31 -89.61
C SER A 489 -25.80 -14.90 -89.09
N MET A 490 -25.95 -13.88 -89.94
CA MET A 490 -25.78 -12.47 -89.56
C MET A 490 -26.86 -11.99 -88.59
N HIS A 491 -28.09 -12.52 -88.67
CA HIS A 491 -29.11 -12.28 -87.67
C HIS A 491 -28.67 -12.77 -86.27
N THR A 492 -28.15 -14.00 -86.19
CA THR A 492 -27.57 -14.53 -84.94
C THR A 492 -26.41 -13.66 -84.43
N VAL A 493 -25.53 -13.17 -85.31
CA VAL A 493 -24.42 -12.26 -84.93
C VAL A 493 -24.94 -10.95 -84.36
N THR A 494 -26.00 -10.40 -84.95
CA THR A 494 -26.66 -9.18 -84.46
C THR A 494 -27.17 -9.39 -83.03
N GLU A 495 -27.92 -10.47 -82.78
CA GLU A 495 -28.44 -10.79 -81.44
C GLU A 495 -27.32 -11.00 -80.41
N MET A 496 -26.25 -11.72 -80.77
CA MET A 496 -25.10 -11.92 -79.89
C MET A 496 -24.43 -10.59 -79.52
N ASN A 497 -24.24 -9.69 -80.48
CA ASN A 497 -23.62 -8.40 -80.22
C ASN A 497 -24.51 -7.51 -79.34
N THR A 498 -25.84 -7.53 -79.52
CA THR A 498 -26.75 -6.85 -78.61
C THR A 498 -26.60 -7.37 -77.17
N GLN A 499 -26.50 -8.69 -76.98
CA GLN A 499 -26.25 -9.28 -75.65
C GLN A 499 -24.89 -8.88 -75.06
N ILE A 500 -23.83 -8.88 -75.88
CA ILE A 500 -22.49 -8.45 -75.45
C ILE A 500 -22.51 -6.98 -75.03
N ALA A 501 -23.18 -6.10 -75.78
CA ALA A 501 -23.29 -4.68 -75.43
C ALA A 501 -24.04 -4.48 -74.09
N HIS A 502 -25.12 -5.24 -73.86
CA HIS A 502 -25.84 -5.23 -72.59
C HIS A 502 -24.97 -5.71 -71.42
N ALA A 503 -24.29 -6.86 -71.58
CA ALA A 503 -23.41 -7.41 -70.55
C ALA A 503 -22.26 -6.45 -70.21
N ALA A 504 -21.66 -5.82 -71.22
CA ALA A 504 -20.61 -4.83 -71.02
C ALA A 504 -21.12 -3.58 -70.29
N THR A 505 -22.34 -3.13 -70.57
CA THR A 505 -22.98 -2.00 -69.86
C THR A 505 -23.26 -2.36 -68.39
N GLU A 506 -23.72 -3.59 -68.11
CA GLU A 506 -23.91 -4.08 -66.75
C GLU A 506 -22.57 -4.15 -66.00
N GLN A 507 -21.51 -4.59 -66.68
CA GLN A 507 -20.15 -4.66 -66.13
C GLN A 507 -19.62 -3.26 -65.76
N THR A 508 -19.92 -2.21 -66.54
CA THR A 508 -19.62 -0.82 -66.16
C THR A 508 -20.32 -0.44 -64.84
N GLY A 509 -21.61 -0.80 -64.68
CA GLY A 509 -22.35 -0.54 -63.45
C GLY A 509 -21.76 -1.24 -62.22
N VAL A 510 -21.34 -2.51 -62.36
CA VAL A 510 -20.64 -3.25 -61.30
C VAL A 510 -19.30 -2.60 -60.98
N THR A 511 -18.58 -2.11 -62.00
CA THR A 511 -17.30 -1.42 -61.84
C THR A 511 -17.44 -0.13 -61.03
N ASP A 512 -18.50 0.65 -61.26
CA ASP A 512 -18.81 1.85 -60.48
C ASP A 512 -19.10 1.52 -59.00
N GLU A 513 -19.83 0.43 -58.72
CA GLU A 513 -20.06 -0.02 -57.35
C GLU A 513 -18.74 -0.43 -56.69
N LEU A 514 -17.90 -1.21 -57.38
CA LEU A 514 -16.59 -1.62 -56.87
C LEU A 514 -15.69 -0.41 -56.58
N ASN A 515 -15.72 0.61 -57.42
CA ASN A 515 -14.97 1.85 -57.19
C ASN A 515 -15.40 2.53 -55.87
N GLN A 516 -16.70 2.61 -55.60
CA GLN A 516 -17.20 3.14 -54.32
C GLN A 516 -16.76 2.30 -53.12
N ARG A 517 -16.75 0.96 -53.25
CA ARG A 517 -16.26 0.05 -52.20
C ARG A 517 -14.78 0.24 -51.91
N VAL A 518 -13.96 0.43 -52.95
CA VAL A 518 -12.52 0.67 -52.81
C VAL A 518 -12.24 1.99 -52.10
N ILE A 519 -13.00 3.05 -52.40
CA ILE A 519 -12.92 4.32 -51.67
C ILE A 519 -13.24 4.11 -50.18
N GLN A 520 -14.31 3.36 -49.86
CA GLN A 520 -14.67 3.04 -48.46
C GLN A 520 -13.57 2.24 -47.75
N ILE A 521 -12.95 1.26 -48.41
CA ILE A 521 -11.85 0.48 -47.85
C ILE A 521 -10.63 1.37 -47.60
N SER A 522 -10.32 2.29 -48.52
CA SER A 522 -9.23 3.26 -48.34
C SER A 522 -9.45 4.15 -47.12
N GLU A 523 -10.66 4.70 -46.97
CA GLU A 523 -11.03 5.53 -45.81
C GLU A 523 -10.95 4.74 -44.50
N LEU A 524 -11.45 3.50 -44.49
CA LEU A 524 -11.37 2.62 -43.32
C LEU A 524 -9.92 2.28 -42.96
N SER A 525 -9.08 2.01 -43.96
CA SER A 525 -7.65 1.72 -43.76
C SER A 525 -6.93 2.91 -43.12
N ASN A 526 -7.24 4.14 -43.58
CA ASN A 526 -6.71 5.36 -42.99
C ASN A 526 -7.18 5.55 -41.52
N LEU A 527 -8.47 5.31 -41.26
CA LEU A 527 -9.00 5.36 -39.89
C LEU A 527 -8.31 4.33 -38.97
N THR A 528 -8.10 3.11 -39.45
CA THR A 528 -7.38 2.07 -38.70
C THR A 528 -5.93 2.47 -38.44
N SER A 529 -5.22 3.07 -39.40
CA SER A 529 -3.86 3.59 -39.18
C SER A 529 -3.82 4.64 -38.05
N ILE A 530 -4.79 5.55 -38.00
CA ILE A 530 -4.92 6.53 -36.90
C ILE A 530 -5.14 5.80 -35.55
N GLN A 531 -6.01 4.79 -35.51
CA GLN A 531 -6.27 4.01 -34.29
C GLN A 531 -5.04 3.23 -33.81
N VAL A 532 -4.27 2.66 -34.73
CA VAL A 532 -3.00 1.99 -34.44
C VAL A 532 -2.03 3.00 -33.82
N SER A 533 -1.89 4.19 -34.39
CA SER A 533 -1.02 5.24 -33.84
C SER A 533 -1.43 5.68 -32.42
N ASN A 534 -2.73 5.84 -32.15
CA ASN A 534 -3.21 6.18 -30.81
C ASN A 534 -2.95 5.05 -29.80
N THR A 535 -3.02 3.80 -30.24
CA THR A 535 -2.74 2.64 -29.40
C THR A 535 -1.26 2.53 -29.05
N VAL A 536 -0.38 2.85 -30.01
CA VAL A 536 1.07 2.97 -29.79
C VAL A 536 1.36 4.01 -28.69
N GLU A 537 0.81 5.22 -28.81
CA GLU A 537 0.98 6.29 -27.80
C GLU A 537 0.48 5.86 -26.41
N THR A 538 -0.64 5.14 -26.37
CA THR A 538 -1.20 4.61 -25.12
C THR A 538 -0.26 3.57 -24.48
N CYS A 539 0.31 2.66 -25.27
CA CYS A 539 1.26 1.64 -24.79
C CYS A 539 2.56 2.29 -24.27
N GLU A 540 3.07 3.31 -24.96
CA GLU A 540 4.23 4.08 -24.50
C GLU A 540 3.95 4.79 -23.17
N SER A 541 2.76 5.37 -23.00
CA SER A 541 2.36 5.98 -21.73
C SER A 541 2.22 4.94 -20.61
N LEU A 542 1.65 3.76 -20.88
CA LEU A 542 1.58 2.66 -19.91
C LEU A 542 2.97 2.18 -19.49
N ASN A 543 3.90 2.03 -20.43
CA ASN A 543 5.28 1.69 -20.12
C ASN A 543 5.94 2.74 -19.21
N ARG A 544 5.75 4.03 -19.49
CA ARG A 544 6.28 5.12 -18.65
C ARG A 544 5.67 5.12 -17.24
N ILE A 545 4.38 4.84 -17.12
CA ILE A 545 3.69 4.71 -15.82
C ILE A 545 4.25 3.51 -15.05
N SER A 546 4.39 2.36 -15.71
CA SER A 546 4.97 1.15 -15.13
C SER A 546 6.40 1.36 -14.65
N GLU A 547 7.23 2.07 -15.43
CA GLU A 547 8.61 2.40 -15.05
C GLU A 547 8.66 3.35 -13.85
N THR A 548 7.79 4.36 -13.82
CA THR A 548 7.67 5.30 -12.70
C THR A 548 7.27 4.59 -11.41
N LEU A 549 6.25 3.71 -11.49
CA LEU A 549 5.79 2.93 -10.34
C LEU A 549 6.84 1.92 -9.89
N SER A 550 7.50 1.21 -10.81
CA SER A 550 8.63 0.33 -10.50
C SER A 550 9.72 1.08 -9.73
N LYS A 551 10.12 2.26 -10.19
CA LYS A 551 11.09 3.11 -9.49
C LYS A 551 10.63 3.52 -8.08
N GLN A 552 9.36 3.84 -7.89
CA GLN A 552 8.80 4.14 -6.56
C GLN A 552 8.83 2.90 -5.64
N LEU A 553 8.51 1.72 -6.18
CA LEU A 553 8.51 0.47 -5.43
C LEU A 553 9.92 0.02 -5.05
N THR A 554 10.94 0.28 -5.90
CA THR A 554 12.34 -0.03 -5.57
C THR A 554 12.90 0.75 -4.37
N GLN A 555 12.19 1.79 -3.89
CA GLN A 555 12.55 2.48 -2.65
C GLN A 555 12.29 1.62 -1.41
N PHE A 556 11.43 0.60 -1.52
CA PHE A 556 11.19 -0.36 -0.45
C PHE A 556 12.02 -1.61 -0.70
N LYS A 557 12.78 -2.03 0.32
CA LYS A 557 13.52 -3.28 0.28
C LYS A 557 12.65 -4.39 0.87
N VAL A 558 12.20 -5.28 0.00
CA VAL A 558 11.25 -6.37 0.29
C VAL A 558 11.98 -7.69 0.48
#